data_AF-A0A7S0JXW8-F1
#
_entry.id   AF-A0A7S0JXW8-F1
#
_cell.length_a   1.000
_cell.length_b   1.000
_cell.length_c   1.000
_cell.angle_alpha   90.00
_cell.angle_beta   90.00
_cell.angle_gamma   90.00
#
_symmetry.space_group_name_H-M   'P 1'
#
loop_
_entity.id
_entity.type
_entity.pdbx_description
1 polymer ?
#
loop_
_entity_poly.entity_id
_entity_poly.type
_entity_poly.pdbx_seq_one_letter_code
_entity_poly.pdbx_strand_id
1 'polypeptide(L)'
;DAAREVNKTALGKATGGAAAAPAAAAASAAAVDESGSVPESTDLSELWGDSDEEVKRLDAMTAAFTARFGAEPEFFVRAPGRVNVIGEHIDYHNFSVLPFALRQDIVFAVATDVSTSGVEVSNTSDAFADATLPADPNAAVDSADGVKWQHYFQAGYKAAFGKMGDATAPRGMRVLVDGRVPPGGGVSSSSAMSVGSCLATLKAHGHTLSRAQLAEAAQKAEAEAVGTMSGGMDQAICAMGVAGQAMRVNFSPLTVAAVNIPSSVSFVVANCLESSEKAVGPEQRYNKRVTEGLLATKLIAKKAGLDQWKSINDMRALMRALALAGPGDLAGSVEANLKEGPYTVAELEDAAEFGEPLAAVLAECAQLELAKAVVAAEGATFELRKRARHVATEAQRVLD
;
A
#
# COMPACT_ATOMS: atom_id res chain seq x y z
N ASP A 1 27.41 -19.40 26.84
CA ASP A 1 27.10 -20.84 27.01
C ASP A 1 26.25 -21.23 28.23
N ALA A 2 25.29 -20.40 28.65
CA ALA A 2 24.24 -20.80 29.62
C ALA A 2 22.81 -20.63 29.07
N ALA A 3 22.66 -20.42 27.76
CA ALA A 3 21.36 -20.23 27.09
C ALA A 3 21.02 -21.34 26.06
N ARG A 4 21.76 -22.46 26.08
CA ARG A 4 21.60 -23.56 25.10
C ARG A 4 21.03 -24.88 25.67
N GLU A 5 20.82 -24.99 26.97
CA GLU A 5 20.33 -26.24 27.59
C GLU A 5 18.84 -26.30 27.95
N VAL A 6 18.09 -25.19 27.92
CA VAL A 6 16.68 -25.20 28.34
C VAL A 6 15.72 -25.74 27.26
N ASN A 7 16.16 -25.85 26.00
CA ASN A 7 15.29 -26.24 24.87
C ASN A 7 15.31 -27.73 24.48
N LYS A 8 15.99 -28.61 25.23
CA LYS A 8 16.06 -30.06 24.90
C LYS A 8 15.14 -30.97 25.71
N THR A 9 14.46 -30.46 26.74
CA THR A 9 13.67 -31.32 27.65
C THR A 9 12.17 -31.35 27.32
N ALA A 10 11.68 -30.51 26.39
CA ALA A 10 10.25 -30.43 26.04
C ALA A 10 9.82 -31.27 24.80
N LEU A 11 10.75 -31.93 24.11
CA LEU A 11 10.49 -32.64 22.84
C LEU A 11 10.46 -34.18 22.95
N GLY A 12 10.31 -34.72 24.16
CA GLY A 12 10.32 -36.17 24.39
C GLY A 12 9.12 -36.68 25.17
N LYS A 13 7.95 -36.79 24.52
CA LYS A 13 6.90 -37.81 24.71
C LYS A 13 5.52 -37.29 24.25
N ALA A 14 5.15 -37.64 23.03
CA ALA A 14 3.75 -37.79 22.64
C ALA A 14 3.66 -38.89 21.58
N THR A 15 3.55 -40.13 22.05
CA THR A 15 3.25 -41.31 21.25
C THR A 15 1.74 -41.45 21.07
N GLY A 16 1.30 -41.56 19.82
CA GLY A 16 0.27 -42.52 19.39
C GLY A 16 -1.17 -42.28 19.84
N GLY A 17 -1.93 -41.58 19.00
CA GLY A 17 -3.40 -41.59 18.99
C GLY A 17 -3.90 -41.10 17.63
N ALA A 18 -4.16 -42.03 16.71
CA ALA A 18 -4.74 -41.72 15.41
C ALA A 18 -6.20 -41.27 15.58
N ALA A 19 -6.45 -39.97 15.51
CA ALA A 19 -7.77 -39.41 15.29
C ALA A 19 -7.88 -39.03 13.81
N ALA A 20 -8.86 -39.61 13.12
CA ALA A 20 -9.13 -39.36 11.72
C ALA A 20 -9.34 -37.85 11.46
N ALA A 21 -8.57 -37.31 10.51
CA ALA A 21 -8.74 -35.95 10.04
C ALA A 21 -10.12 -35.80 9.36
N PRO A 22 -10.96 -34.82 9.75
CA PRO A 22 -12.13 -34.52 8.96
C PRO A 22 -11.67 -33.91 7.62
N ALA A 23 -12.27 -34.38 6.54
CA ALA A 23 -12.01 -33.93 5.18
C ALA A 23 -12.09 -32.40 5.08
N ALA A 24 -11.07 -31.80 4.47
CA ALA A 24 -11.02 -30.38 4.17
C ALA A 24 -12.19 -30.02 3.24
N ALA A 25 -13.27 -29.49 3.80
CA ALA A 25 -14.26 -28.76 3.02
C ALA A 25 -13.65 -27.41 2.64
N ALA A 26 -13.51 -27.16 1.34
CA ALA A 26 -13.13 -25.86 0.81
C ALA A 26 -14.11 -24.80 1.33
N ALA A 27 -13.68 -24.01 2.31
CA ALA A 27 -14.47 -22.92 2.85
C ALA A 27 -14.54 -21.80 1.79
N SER A 28 -15.75 -21.48 1.36
CA SER A 28 -15.99 -20.32 0.50
C SER A 28 -15.56 -19.06 1.25
N ALA A 29 -14.61 -18.33 0.68
CA ALA A 29 -14.25 -16.99 1.14
C ALA A 29 -15.50 -16.11 1.04
N ALA A 30 -15.96 -15.54 2.15
CA ALA A 30 -17.02 -14.55 2.12
C ALA A 30 -16.45 -13.25 1.54
N ALA A 31 -17.11 -12.71 0.51
CA ALA A 31 -16.79 -11.38 -0.01
C ALA A 31 -17.10 -10.34 1.07
N VAL A 32 -16.19 -9.39 1.28
CA VAL A 32 -16.43 -8.25 2.17
C VAL A 32 -17.15 -7.16 1.35
N ASP A 33 -18.10 -6.45 1.95
CA ASP A 33 -18.83 -5.38 1.25
C ASP A 33 -17.92 -4.19 0.92
N GLU A 34 -17.31 -4.20 -0.26
CA GLU A 34 -16.43 -3.15 -0.79
C GLU A 34 -17.18 -1.84 -1.08
N SER A 35 -18.51 -1.90 -1.22
CA SER A 35 -19.38 -0.80 -1.65
C SER A 35 -19.84 0.09 -0.49
N GLY A 36 -19.83 -0.45 0.73
CA GLY A 36 -20.13 0.31 1.95
C GLY A 36 -19.10 1.41 2.23
N SER A 37 -19.55 2.48 2.90
CA SER A 37 -18.66 3.51 3.46
C SER A 37 -17.87 2.97 4.65
N VAL A 38 -16.83 3.69 5.06
CA VAL A 38 -16.14 3.39 6.32
C VAL A 38 -17.14 3.51 7.48
N PRO A 39 -17.19 2.53 8.40
CA PRO A 39 -18.14 2.54 9.52
C PRO A 39 -17.83 3.67 10.51
N GLU A 40 -18.88 4.24 11.09
CA GLU A 40 -18.80 5.18 12.20
C GLU A 40 -19.27 4.48 13.47
N SER A 41 -18.55 4.66 14.57
CA SER A 41 -18.93 4.11 15.86
C SER A 41 -18.54 5.05 16.99
N THR A 42 -19.42 5.13 17.99
CA THR A 42 -19.16 5.75 19.28
C THR A 42 -18.75 4.73 20.34
N ASP A 43 -18.83 3.44 20.02
CA ASP A 43 -18.43 2.34 20.90
C ASP A 43 -17.01 1.89 20.53
N LEU A 44 -16.05 2.29 21.36
CA LEU A 44 -14.63 1.97 21.15
C LEU A 44 -14.35 0.47 21.19
N SER A 45 -15.21 -0.32 21.84
CA SER A 45 -15.06 -1.78 21.91
C SER A 45 -15.22 -2.46 20.55
N GLU A 46 -15.98 -1.86 19.63
CA GLU A 46 -16.10 -2.35 18.25
C GLU A 46 -14.80 -2.17 17.46
N LEU A 47 -13.97 -1.20 17.83
CA LEU A 47 -12.72 -0.85 17.14
C LEU A 47 -11.49 -1.54 17.74
N TRP A 48 -11.43 -1.62 19.07
CA TRP A 48 -10.25 -2.09 19.81
C TRP A 48 -10.55 -3.16 20.86
N GLY A 49 -11.80 -3.65 20.97
CA GLY A 49 -12.24 -4.47 22.09
C GLY A 49 -12.24 -3.71 23.43
N ASP A 50 -12.39 -4.43 24.53
CA ASP A 50 -12.33 -3.86 25.89
C ASP A 50 -10.89 -3.45 26.24
N SER A 51 -10.51 -2.21 25.88
CA SER A 51 -9.14 -1.71 26.01
C SER A 51 -9.09 -0.33 26.66
N ASP A 52 -8.82 -0.31 27.97
CA ASP A 52 -8.63 0.93 28.75
C ASP A 52 -7.49 1.82 28.21
N GLU A 53 -6.50 1.23 27.52
CA GLU A 53 -5.36 1.96 26.97
C GLU A 53 -5.74 2.86 25.79
N GLU A 54 -6.70 2.46 24.96
CA GLU A 54 -7.15 3.28 23.82
C GLU A 54 -8.07 4.39 24.29
N VAL A 55 -8.91 4.15 25.31
CA VAL A 55 -9.68 5.23 25.96
C VAL A 55 -8.74 6.30 26.50
N LYS A 56 -7.72 5.90 27.27
CA LYS A 56 -6.70 6.84 27.79
C LYS A 56 -5.94 7.57 26.69
N ARG A 57 -5.68 6.90 25.56
CA ARG A 57 -5.05 7.53 24.39
C ARG A 57 -5.93 8.63 23.81
N LEU A 58 -7.21 8.37 23.59
CA LEU A 58 -8.14 9.37 23.05
C LEU A 58 -8.35 10.53 24.03
N ASP A 59 -8.45 10.26 25.33
CA ASP A 59 -8.52 11.31 26.36
C ASP A 59 -7.28 12.21 26.34
N ALA A 60 -6.09 11.60 26.26
CA ALA A 60 -4.84 12.34 26.15
C ALA A 60 -4.76 13.17 24.86
N MET A 61 -5.23 12.62 23.73
CA MET A 61 -5.32 13.35 22.46
C MET A 61 -6.31 14.51 22.56
N THR A 62 -7.48 14.33 23.17
CA THR A 62 -8.47 15.40 23.40
C THR A 62 -7.87 16.54 24.24
N ALA A 63 -7.17 16.21 25.32
CA ALA A 63 -6.52 17.20 26.17
C ALA A 63 -5.42 17.96 25.41
N ALA A 64 -4.57 17.25 24.66
CA ALA A 64 -3.51 17.86 23.85
C ALA A 64 -4.08 18.73 22.72
N PHE A 65 -5.15 18.27 22.05
CA PHE A 65 -5.85 19.00 21.01
C PHE A 65 -6.45 20.29 21.58
N THR A 66 -7.13 20.22 22.72
CA THR A 66 -7.74 21.38 23.39
C THR A 66 -6.69 22.39 23.85
N ALA A 67 -5.58 21.92 24.45
CA ALA A 67 -4.49 22.79 24.86
C ALA A 67 -3.85 23.53 23.69
N ARG A 68 -3.81 22.89 22.51
CA ARG A 68 -3.15 23.40 21.32
C ARG A 68 -4.02 24.33 20.49
N PHE A 69 -5.29 23.98 20.34
CA PHE A 69 -6.23 24.62 19.41
C PHE A 69 -7.34 25.41 20.11
N GLY A 70 -7.46 25.31 21.42
CA GLY A 70 -8.45 26.03 22.23
C GLY A 70 -9.90 25.54 22.08
N ALA A 71 -10.10 24.37 21.45
CA ALA A 71 -11.39 23.72 21.27
C ALA A 71 -11.23 22.20 21.37
N GLU A 72 -12.29 21.47 21.70
CA GLU A 72 -12.30 20.00 21.67
C GLU A 72 -12.39 19.49 20.22
N PRO A 73 -11.87 18.28 19.92
CA PRO A 73 -12.06 17.66 18.61
C PRO A 73 -13.53 17.30 18.39
N GLU A 74 -14.04 17.52 17.18
CA GLU A 74 -15.41 17.17 16.79
C GLU A 74 -15.56 15.66 16.52
N PHE A 75 -14.51 15.02 16.00
CA PHE A 75 -14.49 13.58 15.72
C PHE A 75 -13.06 13.04 15.66
N PHE A 76 -12.96 11.72 15.65
CA PHE A 76 -11.72 10.99 15.43
C PHE A 76 -11.80 10.16 14.15
N VAL A 77 -10.66 10.02 13.48
CA VAL A 77 -10.46 9.06 12.39
C VAL A 77 -9.34 8.10 12.76
N ARG A 78 -9.48 6.84 12.39
CA ARG A 78 -8.48 5.79 12.61
C ARG A 78 -8.13 5.13 11.27
N ALA A 79 -6.84 4.93 11.04
CA ALA A 79 -6.32 4.20 9.88
C ALA A 79 -5.23 3.20 10.32
N PRO A 80 -5.45 1.87 10.20
CA PRO A 80 -4.49 0.87 10.63
C PRO A 80 -3.29 0.75 9.68
N GLY A 81 -2.13 0.37 10.24
CA GLY A 81 -1.03 -0.19 9.47
C GLY A 81 -1.35 -1.60 9.00
N ARG A 82 -0.40 -2.28 8.34
CA ARG A 82 -0.63 -3.62 7.81
C ARG A 82 0.64 -4.47 7.72
N VAL A 83 0.44 -5.77 7.69
CA VAL A 83 1.47 -6.73 7.30
C VAL A 83 1.00 -7.50 6.09
N ASN A 84 1.91 -7.72 5.14
CA ASN A 84 1.68 -8.63 4.04
C ASN A 84 2.18 -10.03 4.44
N VAL A 85 1.31 -11.04 4.39
CA VAL A 85 1.71 -12.42 4.68
C VAL A 85 2.54 -12.97 3.52
N ILE A 86 2.07 -12.73 2.30
CA ILE A 86 2.71 -13.18 1.05
C ILE A 86 2.18 -12.37 -0.14
N GLY A 87 2.99 -12.24 -1.19
CA GLY A 87 2.66 -11.43 -2.36
C GLY A 87 3.48 -10.14 -2.41
N GLU A 88 4.79 -10.21 -2.17
CA GLU A 88 5.64 -9.02 -2.16
C GLU A 88 5.99 -8.54 -3.57
N HIS A 89 5.82 -7.23 -3.80
CA HIS A 89 6.11 -6.55 -5.07
C HIS A 89 5.33 -7.10 -6.30
N ILE A 90 4.11 -7.58 -6.11
CA ILE A 90 3.27 -8.06 -7.23
C ILE A 90 1.95 -7.29 -7.38
N ASP A 91 1.61 -6.43 -6.41
CA ASP A 91 0.40 -5.63 -6.39
C ASP A 91 0.36 -4.61 -7.55
N TYR A 92 1.48 -3.93 -7.82
CA TYR A 92 1.63 -3.05 -8.98
C TYR A 92 1.71 -3.81 -10.32
N HIS A 93 1.72 -5.14 -10.29
CA HIS A 93 1.51 -6.00 -11.47
C HIS A 93 0.08 -6.54 -11.55
N ASN A 94 -0.84 -5.98 -10.78
CA ASN A 94 -2.25 -6.35 -10.67
C ASN A 94 -2.49 -7.80 -10.19
N PHE A 95 -1.49 -8.50 -9.66
CA PHE A 95 -1.68 -9.81 -9.04
C PHE A 95 -2.16 -9.68 -7.60
N SER A 96 -2.94 -10.67 -7.16
CA SER A 96 -3.50 -10.67 -5.81
C SER A 96 -2.41 -10.83 -4.75
N VAL A 97 -2.68 -10.28 -3.57
CA VAL A 97 -1.79 -10.30 -2.39
C VAL A 97 -2.58 -10.72 -1.15
N LEU A 98 -1.89 -11.13 -0.08
CA LEU A 98 -2.51 -11.62 1.14
C LEU A 98 -2.07 -10.86 2.40
N PRO A 99 -2.49 -9.61 2.60
CA PRO A 99 -2.23 -8.86 3.83
C PRO A 99 -3.29 -9.03 4.92
N PHE A 100 -2.97 -8.57 6.12
CA PHE A 100 -3.92 -8.27 7.19
C PHE A 100 -3.62 -6.90 7.81
N ALA A 101 -4.67 -6.21 8.29
CA ALA A 101 -4.54 -4.95 9.02
C ALA A 101 -4.01 -5.20 10.43
N LEU A 102 -3.09 -4.35 10.89
CA LEU A 102 -2.56 -4.40 12.24
C LEU A 102 -3.49 -3.72 13.23
N ARG A 103 -3.33 -4.05 14.52
CA ARG A 103 -3.95 -3.26 15.60
C ARG A 103 -3.34 -1.86 15.67
N GLN A 104 -2.02 -1.75 15.47
CA GLN A 104 -1.32 -0.48 15.40
C GLN A 104 -1.87 0.38 14.26
N ASP A 105 -2.14 1.64 14.57
CA ASP A 105 -2.85 2.57 13.71
C ASP A 105 -2.33 4.01 13.85
N ILE A 106 -2.85 4.88 13.00
CA ILE A 106 -2.76 6.32 13.11
C ILE A 106 -4.15 6.85 13.41
N VAL A 107 -4.24 7.66 14.47
CA VAL A 107 -5.47 8.31 14.90
C VAL A 107 -5.35 9.82 14.66
N PHE A 108 -6.44 10.41 14.17
CA PHE A 108 -6.55 11.83 13.87
C PHE A 108 -7.69 12.41 14.71
N ALA A 109 -7.38 13.35 15.60
CA ALA A 109 -8.39 14.19 16.25
C ALA A 109 -8.63 15.43 15.37
N VAL A 110 -9.89 15.71 15.03
CA VAL A 110 -10.22 16.71 14.00
C VAL A 110 -11.29 17.66 14.51
N ALA A 111 -11.11 18.96 14.28
CA ALA A 111 -12.18 19.95 14.35
C ALA A 111 -12.18 20.80 13.08
N THR A 112 -13.35 21.25 12.66
CA THR A 112 -13.49 22.17 11.53
C THR A 112 -13.43 23.61 12.02
N ASP A 113 -12.78 24.46 11.24
CA ASP A 113 -12.78 25.90 11.47
C ASP A 113 -13.32 26.60 10.22
N VAL A 114 -14.60 26.96 10.25
CA VAL A 114 -15.26 27.65 9.15
C VAL A 114 -14.79 29.09 8.96
N SER A 115 -13.97 29.63 9.86
CA SER A 115 -13.42 30.99 9.74
C SER A 115 -12.14 31.06 8.89
N THR A 116 -11.53 29.91 8.59
CA THR A 116 -10.35 29.80 7.73
C THR A 116 -10.56 28.74 6.65
N SER A 117 -9.63 28.66 5.69
CA SER A 117 -9.63 27.62 4.66
C SER A 117 -8.37 26.75 4.68
N GLY A 118 -7.43 27.01 5.59
CA GLY A 118 -6.18 26.27 5.74
C GLY A 118 -6.31 25.05 6.65
N VAL A 119 -5.38 24.12 6.53
CA VAL A 119 -5.32 22.94 7.42
C VAL A 119 -4.11 23.10 8.34
N GLU A 120 -4.36 23.24 9.64
CA GLU A 120 -3.33 23.17 10.67
C GLU A 120 -3.18 21.71 11.10
N VAL A 121 -2.01 21.11 10.86
CA VAL A 121 -1.73 19.70 11.17
C VAL A 121 -0.56 19.63 12.15
N SER A 122 -0.80 18.95 13.26
CA SER A 122 0.14 18.76 14.35
C SER A 122 0.25 17.29 14.73
N ASN A 123 1.29 16.95 15.48
CA ASN A 123 1.54 15.59 15.93
C ASN A 123 1.70 15.54 17.46
N THR A 124 1.33 14.43 18.09
CA THR A 124 1.58 14.20 19.53
C THR A 124 3.06 13.98 19.84
N SER A 125 3.86 13.62 18.84
CA SER A 125 5.30 13.43 18.95
C SER A 125 6.05 14.64 18.38
N ASP A 126 6.94 15.24 19.20
CA ASP A 126 7.80 16.36 18.83
C ASP A 126 8.78 16.04 17.68
N ALA A 127 8.97 14.77 17.35
CA ALA A 127 9.76 14.35 16.17
C ALA A 127 9.13 14.81 14.84
N PHE A 128 7.83 15.15 14.84
CA PHE A 128 7.09 15.57 13.65
C PHE A 128 6.63 17.02 13.84
N ALA A 129 7.37 17.95 13.24
CA ALA A 129 7.09 19.37 13.34
C ALA A 129 5.71 19.73 12.78
N ASP A 130 5.07 20.71 13.42
CA ASP A 130 3.78 21.26 12.99
C ASP A 130 3.84 21.85 11.58
N ALA A 131 2.72 21.80 10.87
CA ALA A 131 2.60 22.33 9.53
C ALA A 131 1.23 23.00 9.31
N THR A 132 1.23 24.03 8.46
CA THR A 132 0.01 24.58 7.87
C THR A 132 0.02 24.27 6.39
N LEU A 133 -0.99 23.56 5.91
CA LEU A 133 -1.12 23.21 4.50
C LEU A 133 -1.84 24.32 3.72
N PRO A 134 -1.58 24.45 2.41
CA PRO A 134 -2.31 25.37 1.56
C PRO A 134 -3.81 25.11 1.59
N ALA A 135 -4.60 26.18 1.59
CA ALA A 135 -6.05 26.08 1.47
C ALA A 135 -6.49 25.49 0.13
N ASP A 136 -5.75 25.80 -0.94
CA ASP A 136 -6.00 25.26 -2.28
C ASP A 136 -5.69 23.76 -2.32
N PRO A 137 -6.70 22.88 -2.50
CA PRO A 137 -6.50 21.44 -2.57
C PRO A 137 -5.73 20.99 -3.82
N ASN A 138 -5.60 21.86 -4.83
CA ASN A 138 -4.81 21.58 -6.03
C ASN A 138 -3.35 22.00 -5.89
N ALA A 139 -2.97 22.64 -4.79
CA ALA A 139 -1.59 23.02 -4.53
C ALA A 139 -0.68 21.78 -4.64
N ALA A 140 0.40 21.93 -5.40
CA ALA A 140 1.39 20.88 -5.53
C ALA A 140 2.00 20.54 -4.15
N VAL A 141 2.32 19.26 -3.96
CA VAL A 141 3.12 18.83 -2.81
C VAL A 141 4.56 19.20 -3.13
N ASP A 142 5.14 20.13 -2.37
CA ASP A 142 6.53 20.53 -2.54
C ASP A 142 7.45 19.59 -1.76
N SER A 143 7.95 18.58 -2.46
CA SER A 143 8.91 17.61 -1.92
C SER A 143 10.34 17.85 -2.41
N ALA A 144 10.69 19.06 -2.87
CA ALA A 144 12.02 19.37 -3.39
C ALA A 144 13.13 19.13 -2.34
N ASP A 145 12.85 19.48 -1.08
CA ASP A 145 13.74 19.24 0.07
C ASP A 145 13.51 17.87 0.74
N GLY A 146 12.95 16.92 0.00
CA GLY A 146 12.58 15.60 0.48
C GLY A 146 11.15 15.50 1.00
N VAL A 147 10.70 14.25 1.18
CA VAL A 147 9.33 13.95 1.60
C VAL A 147 9.21 14.05 3.11
N LYS A 148 8.31 14.92 3.58
CA LYS A 148 8.02 15.13 5.01
C LYS A 148 6.69 14.49 5.37
N TRP A 149 6.45 14.28 6.67
CA TRP A 149 5.26 13.57 7.15
C TRP A 149 3.94 14.25 6.71
N GLN A 150 3.90 15.58 6.71
CA GLN A 150 2.74 16.36 6.30
C GLN A 150 2.42 16.23 4.80
N HIS A 151 3.36 15.80 3.97
CA HIS A 151 3.12 15.56 2.54
C HIS A 151 2.16 14.38 2.33
N TYR A 152 2.21 13.36 3.20
CA TYR A 152 1.24 12.26 3.19
C TYR A 152 -0.15 12.73 3.61
N PHE A 153 -0.24 13.67 4.56
CA PHE A 153 -1.52 14.31 4.88
C PHE A 153 -2.02 15.15 3.69
N GLN A 154 -1.17 15.99 3.09
CA GLN A 154 -1.57 16.79 1.92
C GLN A 154 -2.03 15.92 0.74
N ALA A 155 -1.42 14.74 0.55
CA ALA A 155 -1.86 13.75 -0.43
C ALA A 155 -3.30 13.28 -0.14
N GLY A 156 -3.61 12.91 1.10
CA GLY A 156 -4.97 12.52 1.50
C GLY A 156 -5.99 13.66 1.34
N TYR A 157 -5.63 14.88 1.74
CA TYR A 157 -6.42 16.09 1.53
C TYR A 157 -6.77 16.28 0.04
N LYS A 158 -5.76 16.27 -0.84
CA LYS A 158 -5.95 16.38 -2.30
C LYS A 158 -6.80 15.23 -2.87
N ALA A 159 -6.60 14.00 -2.38
CA ALA A 159 -7.39 12.84 -2.79
C ALA A 159 -8.90 13.03 -2.52
N ALA A 160 -9.24 13.56 -1.34
CA ALA A 160 -10.62 13.83 -0.97
C ALA A 160 -11.28 14.85 -1.91
N PHE A 161 -10.63 16.00 -2.16
CA PHE A 161 -11.18 17.02 -3.07
C PHE A 161 -11.32 16.53 -4.50
N GLY A 162 -10.37 15.72 -4.99
CA GLY A 162 -10.48 15.08 -6.30
C GLY A 162 -11.69 14.15 -6.44
N LYS A 163 -12.31 13.72 -5.34
CA LYS A 163 -13.54 12.91 -5.32
C LYS A 163 -14.81 13.71 -5.00
N MET A 164 -14.70 14.83 -4.27
CA MET A 164 -15.82 15.72 -3.97
C MET A 164 -16.19 16.63 -5.16
N GLY A 165 -15.24 16.88 -6.07
CA GLY A 165 -15.42 17.73 -7.25
C GLY A 165 -15.26 19.22 -6.97
N ASP A 166 -15.08 20.00 -8.04
CA ASP A 166 -14.61 21.40 -8.00
C ASP A 166 -15.57 22.39 -7.31
N ALA A 167 -16.83 22.01 -7.10
CA ALA A 167 -17.83 22.87 -6.47
C ALA A 167 -17.69 22.92 -4.93
N THR A 168 -16.91 22.01 -4.34
CA THR A 168 -16.77 21.91 -2.89
C THR A 168 -15.69 22.88 -2.41
N ALA A 169 -16.11 23.95 -1.71
CA ALA A 169 -15.18 24.92 -1.15
C ALA A 169 -14.41 24.32 0.05
N PRO A 170 -13.08 24.52 0.14
CA PRO A 170 -12.29 24.13 1.29
C PRO A 170 -12.76 24.77 2.59
N ARG A 171 -12.81 23.96 3.65
CA ARG A 171 -13.03 24.40 5.03
C ARG A 171 -11.73 24.29 5.81
N GLY A 172 -11.51 25.22 6.74
CA GLY A 172 -10.41 25.13 7.66
C GLY A 172 -10.52 23.88 8.52
N MET A 173 -9.38 23.26 8.82
CA MET A 173 -9.31 22.07 9.65
C MET A 173 -8.16 22.21 10.64
N ARG A 174 -8.39 21.78 11.88
CA ARG A 174 -7.34 21.56 12.87
C ARG A 174 -7.24 20.07 13.13
N VAL A 175 -6.04 19.54 13.02
CA VAL A 175 -5.79 18.11 13.09
C VAL A 175 -4.63 17.83 14.02
N LEU A 176 -4.86 16.99 15.03
CA LEU A 176 -3.80 16.38 15.83
C LEU A 176 -3.67 14.91 15.49
N VAL A 177 -2.48 14.48 15.09
CA VAL A 177 -2.18 13.11 14.70
C VAL A 177 -1.40 12.39 15.79
N ASP A 178 -1.80 11.16 16.09
CA ASP A 178 -1.06 10.23 16.94
C ASP A 178 -0.86 8.89 16.22
N GLY A 179 0.39 8.51 15.99
CA GLY A 179 0.74 7.30 15.23
C GLY A 179 1.45 6.26 16.09
N ARG A 180 0.93 5.03 16.13
CA ARG A 180 1.56 3.86 16.77
C ARG A 180 2.08 2.82 15.78
N VAL A 181 1.96 3.08 14.48
CA VAL A 181 2.58 2.28 13.42
C VAL A 181 4.05 2.66 13.30
N PRO A 182 5.01 1.72 13.45
CA PRO A 182 6.44 2.01 13.32
C PRO A 182 6.77 2.68 11.97
N PRO A 183 7.24 3.95 11.97
CA PRO A 183 7.63 4.63 10.74
C PRO A 183 8.80 3.90 10.06
N GLY A 184 8.76 3.78 8.73
CA GLY A 184 9.82 3.12 7.94
C GLY A 184 9.98 1.61 8.17
N GLY A 185 9.16 0.99 9.03
CA GLY A 185 9.27 -0.43 9.40
C GLY A 185 8.62 -1.41 8.42
N GLY A 186 8.31 -0.99 7.19
CA GLY A 186 7.67 -1.84 6.18
C GLY A 186 6.19 -2.20 6.46
N VAL A 187 5.56 -1.56 7.44
CA VAL A 187 4.17 -1.83 7.90
C VAL A 187 3.15 -0.74 7.54
N SER A 188 3.49 0.06 6.51
CA SER A 188 2.61 1.03 5.83
C SER A 188 2.06 2.18 6.67
N SER A 189 2.91 2.80 7.50
CA SER A 189 2.57 4.06 8.18
C SER A 189 2.23 5.20 7.20
N SER A 190 2.87 5.25 6.03
CA SER A 190 2.59 6.26 5.00
C SER A 190 1.16 6.14 4.45
N SER A 191 0.75 4.94 4.09
CA SER A 191 -0.57 4.67 3.54
C SER A 191 -1.68 4.81 4.58
N ALA A 192 -1.41 4.45 5.84
CA ALA A 192 -2.31 4.77 6.95
C ALA A 192 -2.51 6.29 7.09
N MET A 193 -1.43 7.08 6.96
CA MET A 193 -1.51 8.54 7.00
C MET A 193 -2.35 9.10 5.85
N SER A 194 -2.10 8.66 4.62
CA SER A 194 -2.81 9.14 3.42
C SER A 194 -4.30 8.74 3.42
N VAL A 195 -4.62 7.50 3.78
CA VAL A 195 -6.02 7.01 3.87
C VAL A 195 -6.77 7.74 4.98
N GLY A 196 -6.18 7.85 6.17
CA GLY A 196 -6.79 8.52 7.31
C GLY A 196 -7.01 10.02 7.05
N SER A 197 -6.06 10.69 6.41
CA SER A 197 -6.20 12.09 6.01
C SER A 197 -7.31 12.30 4.96
N CYS A 198 -7.40 11.42 3.96
CA CYS A 198 -8.48 11.47 2.97
C CYS A 198 -9.85 11.30 3.65
N LEU A 199 -9.98 10.31 4.54
CA LEU A 199 -11.20 10.07 5.30
C LEU A 199 -11.57 11.23 6.24
N ALA A 200 -10.59 11.79 6.95
CA ALA A 200 -10.79 12.96 7.81
C ALA A 200 -11.27 14.17 7.02
N THR A 201 -10.69 14.41 5.84
CA THR A 201 -11.09 15.51 4.95
C THR A 201 -12.50 15.31 4.42
N LEU A 202 -12.85 14.09 3.96
CA LEU A 202 -14.20 13.76 3.51
C LEU A 202 -15.23 14.00 4.62
N LYS A 203 -14.97 13.51 5.83
CA LYS A 203 -15.87 13.68 6.99
C LYS A 203 -16.05 15.15 7.37
N ALA A 204 -14.96 15.93 7.41
CA ALA A 204 -14.99 17.36 7.69
C ALA A 204 -15.84 18.17 6.68
N HIS A 205 -15.98 17.67 5.46
CA HIS A 205 -16.77 18.29 4.41
C HIS A 205 -18.17 17.64 4.25
N GLY A 206 -18.53 16.66 5.08
CA GLY A 206 -19.83 15.98 5.00
C GLY A 206 -19.98 15.04 3.79
N HIS A 207 -18.87 14.56 3.24
CA HIS A 207 -18.84 13.61 2.13
C HIS A 207 -18.46 12.21 2.61
N THR A 208 -18.88 11.20 1.84
CA THR A 208 -18.50 9.80 2.05
C THR A 208 -18.09 9.17 0.74
N LEU A 209 -17.22 8.16 0.84
CA LEU A 209 -16.84 7.29 -0.28
C LEU A 209 -17.01 5.84 0.15
N SER A 210 -17.20 4.94 -0.82
CA SER A 210 -17.00 3.52 -0.57
C SER A 210 -15.56 3.25 -0.14
N ARG A 211 -15.33 2.18 0.62
CA ARG A 211 -13.99 1.80 1.08
C ARG A 211 -13.02 1.57 -0.08
N ALA A 212 -13.49 0.99 -1.19
CA ALA A 212 -12.69 0.82 -2.40
C ALA A 212 -12.29 2.16 -3.03
N GLN A 213 -13.25 3.09 -3.19
CA GLN A 213 -12.95 4.43 -3.74
C GLN A 213 -11.99 5.22 -2.86
N LEU A 214 -12.10 5.10 -1.53
CA LEU A 214 -11.18 5.70 -0.58
C LEU A 214 -9.76 5.17 -0.77
N ALA A 215 -9.60 3.84 -0.85
CA ALA A 215 -8.31 3.19 -1.05
C ALA A 215 -7.66 3.61 -2.38
N GLU A 216 -8.42 3.60 -3.48
CA GLU A 216 -7.93 4.01 -4.81
C GLU A 216 -7.54 5.49 -4.85
N ALA A 217 -8.35 6.37 -4.24
CA ALA A 217 -8.05 7.80 -4.19
C ALA A 217 -6.76 8.08 -3.41
N ALA A 218 -6.63 7.48 -2.22
CA ALA A 218 -5.46 7.63 -1.37
C ALA A 218 -4.19 7.05 -2.02
N GLN A 219 -4.28 5.88 -2.67
CA GLN A 219 -3.16 5.26 -3.37
C GLN A 219 -2.61 6.18 -4.46
N LYS A 220 -3.51 6.70 -5.31
CA LYS A 220 -3.11 7.57 -6.42
C LYS A 220 -2.45 8.84 -5.92
N ALA A 221 -3.05 9.50 -4.92
CA ALA A 221 -2.50 10.75 -4.40
C ALA A 221 -1.19 10.55 -3.65
N GLU A 222 -1.02 9.47 -2.89
CA GLU A 222 0.25 9.13 -2.23
C GLU A 222 1.36 8.91 -3.26
N ALA A 223 1.07 8.12 -4.31
CA ALA A 223 2.02 7.85 -5.40
C ALA A 223 2.49 9.15 -6.08
N GLU A 224 1.54 10.06 -6.39
CA GLU A 224 1.83 11.36 -7.00
C GLU A 224 2.62 12.31 -6.07
N ALA A 225 2.22 12.39 -4.80
CA ALA A 225 2.84 13.29 -3.82
C ALA A 225 4.29 12.91 -3.46
N VAL A 226 4.59 11.61 -3.48
CA VAL A 226 5.86 11.05 -3.00
C VAL A 226 6.76 10.63 -4.17
N GLY A 227 6.22 10.57 -5.39
CA GLY A 227 6.96 10.15 -6.58
C GLY A 227 7.24 8.64 -6.63
N THR A 228 6.35 7.82 -6.07
CA THR A 228 6.52 6.36 -6.03
C THR A 228 5.52 5.66 -6.96
N MET A 229 5.98 4.61 -7.64
CA MET A 229 5.14 3.77 -8.50
C MET A 229 4.51 2.61 -7.72
N SER A 230 3.98 2.90 -6.53
CA SER A 230 3.42 1.89 -5.62
C SER A 230 2.11 1.30 -6.14
N GLY A 231 1.84 0.05 -5.76
CA GLY A 231 0.52 -0.57 -5.98
C GLY A 231 -0.48 -0.13 -4.92
N GLY A 232 -1.62 -0.81 -4.85
CA GLY A 232 -2.75 -0.44 -3.97
C GLY A 232 -2.96 -1.34 -2.76
N MET A 233 -2.05 -2.28 -2.47
CA MET A 233 -2.21 -3.22 -1.37
C MET A 233 -2.44 -2.50 -0.03
N ASP A 234 -1.56 -1.54 0.27
CA ASP A 234 -1.46 -0.90 1.58
C ASP A 234 -2.73 -0.11 1.92
N GLN A 235 -3.23 0.65 0.95
CA GLN A 235 -4.45 1.46 1.09
C GLN A 235 -5.70 0.58 1.10
N ALA A 236 -5.73 -0.49 0.30
CA ALA A 236 -6.84 -1.43 0.25
C ALA A 236 -7.04 -2.14 1.59
N ILE A 237 -5.98 -2.70 2.17
CA ILE A 237 -6.09 -3.39 3.46
C ILE A 237 -6.36 -2.43 4.63
N CYS A 238 -5.84 -1.19 4.55
CA CYS A 238 -6.13 -0.14 5.52
C CYS A 238 -7.63 0.19 5.55
N ALA A 239 -8.26 0.35 4.38
CA ALA A 239 -9.67 0.72 4.28
C ALA A 239 -10.64 -0.45 4.46
N MET A 240 -10.25 -1.68 4.08
CA MET A 240 -11.16 -2.83 3.97
C MET A 240 -10.79 -4.04 4.86
N GLY A 241 -9.78 -3.92 5.72
CA GLY A 241 -9.44 -4.96 6.68
C GLY A 241 -10.59 -5.26 7.64
N VAL A 242 -10.70 -6.53 8.05
CA VAL A 242 -11.69 -6.99 9.06
C VAL A 242 -10.93 -7.66 10.19
N ALA A 243 -11.34 -7.38 11.42
CA ALA A 243 -10.75 -7.94 12.62
C ALA A 243 -10.70 -9.47 12.55
N GLY A 244 -9.54 -10.03 12.92
CA GLY A 244 -9.31 -11.48 12.98
C GLY A 244 -9.14 -12.18 11.63
N GLN A 245 -9.06 -11.46 10.52
CA GLN A 245 -8.98 -12.04 9.18
C GLN A 245 -7.79 -11.49 8.38
N ALA A 246 -7.15 -12.35 7.59
CA ALA A 246 -6.37 -11.91 6.44
C ALA A 246 -7.30 -11.70 5.24
N MET A 247 -6.88 -10.87 4.32
CA MET A 247 -7.65 -10.53 3.13
C MET A 247 -6.86 -10.86 1.89
N ARG A 248 -7.44 -11.64 0.99
CA ARG A 248 -6.95 -11.72 -0.39
C ARG A 248 -7.43 -10.48 -1.12
N VAL A 249 -6.51 -9.55 -1.37
CA VAL A 249 -6.76 -8.33 -2.13
C VAL A 249 -6.51 -8.63 -3.60
N ASN A 250 -7.49 -8.40 -4.47
CA ASN A 250 -7.32 -8.47 -5.92
C ASN A 250 -7.40 -7.06 -6.50
N PHE A 251 -6.71 -6.85 -7.62
CA PHE A 251 -6.67 -5.57 -8.32
C PHE A 251 -7.37 -5.69 -9.69
N SER A 252 -7.94 -4.60 -10.19
CA SER A 252 -8.58 -4.54 -11.52
C SER A 252 -9.68 -5.60 -11.77
N PRO A 253 -10.86 -5.49 -11.12
CA PRO A 253 -11.27 -4.45 -10.16
C PRO A 253 -10.70 -4.69 -8.75
N LEU A 254 -10.65 -3.63 -7.94
CA LEU A 254 -10.25 -3.73 -6.54
C LEU A 254 -11.32 -4.49 -5.75
N THR A 255 -10.97 -5.67 -5.25
CA THR A 255 -11.86 -6.53 -4.44
C THR A 255 -11.10 -7.17 -3.28
N VAL A 256 -11.80 -7.52 -2.21
CA VAL A 256 -11.25 -8.18 -1.03
C VAL A 256 -12.08 -9.39 -0.63
N ALA A 257 -11.40 -10.49 -0.36
CA ALA A 257 -12.03 -11.71 0.14
C ALA A 257 -11.35 -12.17 1.42
N ALA A 258 -12.15 -12.47 2.45
CA ALA A 258 -11.63 -12.97 3.71
C ALA A 258 -10.96 -14.34 3.51
N VAL A 259 -9.76 -14.49 4.07
CA VAL A 259 -9.02 -15.75 4.13
C VAL A 259 -8.93 -16.17 5.60
N ASN A 260 -9.47 -17.35 5.88
CA ASN A 260 -9.48 -17.90 7.22
C ASN A 260 -8.06 -18.31 7.64
N ILE A 261 -7.53 -17.69 8.69
CA ILE A 261 -6.29 -18.11 9.34
C ILE A 261 -6.68 -19.16 10.40
N PRO A 262 -6.08 -20.36 10.40
CA PRO A 262 -6.36 -21.37 11.42
C PRO A 262 -6.14 -20.80 12.83
N SER A 263 -7.06 -21.05 13.76
CA SER A 263 -6.96 -20.52 15.14
C SER A 263 -5.73 -21.02 15.92
N SER A 264 -5.07 -22.07 15.44
CA SER A 264 -3.80 -22.58 15.97
C SER A 264 -2.56 -21.81 15.48
N VAL A 265 -2.73 -20.84 14.59
CA VAL A 265 -1.64 -20.06 13.98
C VAL A 265 -1.65 -18.64 14.52
N SER A 266 -0.47 -18.09 14.79
CA SER A 266 -0.29 -16.68 15.12
C SER A 266 0.84 -16.11 14.29
N PHE A 267 0.65 -14.89 13.80
CA PHE A 267 1.68 -14.13 13.11
C PHE A 267 2.45 -13.29 14.12
N VAL A 268 3.78 -13.35 14.06
CA VAL A 268 4.67 -12.50 14.86
C VAL A 268 5.40 -11.55 13.92
N VAL A 269 5.29 -10.25 14.19
CA VAL A 269 5.97 -9.21 13.41
C VAL A 269 7.24 -8.81 14.15
N ALA A 270 8.39 -9.08 13.55
CA ALA A 270 9.69 -8.74 14.10
C ALA A 270 10.33 -7.62 13.25
N ASN A 271 10.49 -6.44 13.84
CA ASN A 271 11.14 -5.32 13.17
C ASN A 271 12.67 -5.54 13.13
N CYS A 272 13.29 -5.44 11.95
CA CYS A 272 14.75 -5.55 11.80
C CYS A 272 15.51 -4.31 12.29
N LEU A 273 14.79 -3.24 12.67
CA LEU A 273 15.30 -1.95 13.16
C LEU A 273 16.03 -1.10 12.11
N GLU A 274 16.07 -1.55 10.86
CA GLU A 274 16.56 -0.75 9.74
C GLU A 274 15.40 0.04 9.12
N SER A 275 15.56 1.36 9.02
CA SER A 275 14.57 2.20 8.35
C SER A 275 14.70 2.06 6.83
N SER A 276 13.59 1.77 6.16
CA SER A 276 13.52 1.74 4.70
C SER A 276 12.42 2.66 4.20
N GLU A 277 12.80 3.88 3.84
CA GLU A 277 11.89 4.86 3.27
C GLU A 277 11.76 4.66 1.76
N LYS A 278 10.58 4.23 1.29
CA LYS A 278 10.28 3.98 -0.13
C LYS A 278 10.55 5.22 -1.01
N ALA A 279 10.39 6.41 -0.44
CA ALA A 279 10.54 7.70 -1.08
C ALA A 279 11.99 8.14 -1.29
N VAL A 280 12.97 7.46 -0.69
CA VAL A 280 14.40 7.84 -0.76
C VAL A 280 15.09 7.08 -1.88
N GLY A 281 15.53 7.81 -2.90
CA GLY A 281 16.13 7.25 -4.13
C GLY A 281 15.21 6.24 -4.82
N PRO A 282 13.92 6.54 -5.03
CA PRO A 282 12.96 5.59 -5.57
C PRO A 282 13.40 5.10 -6.96
N GLU A 283 14.02 5.97 -7.76
CA GLU A 283 14.51 5.70 -9.11
C GLU A 283 15.62 4.64 -9.15
N GLN A 284 16.44 4.49 -8.08
CA GLN A 284 17.42 3.40 -7.97
C GLN A 284 16.90 2.19 -7.18
N ARG A 285 15.78 2.33 -6.46
CA ARG A 285 15.25 1.30 -5.56
C ARG A 285 13.84 0.86 -5.95
N TYR A 286 12.81 1.46 -5.36
CA TYR A 286 11.43 0.99 -5.48
C TYR A 286 10.92 1.10 -6.92
N ASN A 287 11.00 2.29 -7.51
CA ASN A 287 10.59 2.55 -8.89
C ASN A 287 11.45 1.76 -9.89
N LYS A 288 12.73 1.50 -9.59
CA LYS A 288 13.57 0.59 -10.40
C LYS A 288 12.93 -0.78 -10.56
N ARG A 289 12.41 -1.38 -9.47
CA ARG A 289 11.77 -2.70 -9.51
C ARG A 289 10.47 -2.70 -10.30
N VAL A 290 9.72 -1.59 -10.27
CA VAL A 290 8.50 -1.42 -11.05
C VAL A 290 8.84 -1.29 -12.54
N THR A 291 9.81 -0.44 -12.90
CA THR A 291 10.28 -0.28 -14.29
C THR A 291 10.87 -1.57 -14.84
N GLU A 292 11.64 -2.34 -14.06
CA GLU A 292 12.13 -3.66 -14.49
C GLU A 292 10.98 -4.60 -14.84
N GLY A 293 9.93 -4.64 -14.02
CA GLY A 293 8.77 -5.48 -14.30
C GLY A 293 8.00 -5.01 -15.55
N LEU A 294 7.85 -3.69 -15.73
CA LEU A 294 7.21 -3.07 -16.88
C LEU A 294 7.98 -3.36 -18.19
N LEU A 295 9.29 -3.16 -18.20
CA LEU A 295 10.14 -3.46 -19.35
C LEU A 295 10.12 -4.96 -19.67
N ALA A 296 10.20 -5.83 -18.65
CA ALA A 296 10.08 -7.28 -18.85
C ALA A 296 8.72 -7.64 -19.48
N THR A 297 7.64 -7.05 -18.99
CA THR A 297 6.27 -7.24 -19.52
C THR A 297 6.21 -6.92 -21.01
N LYS A 298 6.68 -5.72 -21.38
CA LYS A 298 6.67 -5.26 -22.77
C LYS A 298 7.57 -6.08 -23.68
N LEU A 299 8.75 -6.47 -23.19
CA LEU A 299 9.71 -7.25 -23.99
C LEU A 299 9.20 -8.67 -24.26
N ILE A 300 8.60 -9.33 -23.26
CA ILE A 300 7.95 -10.62 -23.44
C ILE A 300 6.79 -10.49 -24.44
N ALA A 301 5.93 -9.48 -24.29
CA ALA A 301 4.82 -9.23 -25.22
C ALA A 301 5.31 -9.06 -26.66
N LYS A 302 6.35 -8.24 -26.86
CA LYS A 302 6.94 -7.99 -28.18
C LYS A 302 7.51 -9.28 -28.79
N LYS A 303 8.31 -10.03 -28.03
CA LYS A 303 8.95 -11.27 -28.52
C LYS A 303 7.94 -12.40 -28.76
N ALA A 304 6.84 -12.41 -28.03
CA ALA A 304 5.71 -13.31 -28.27
C ALA A 304 4.87 -12.93 -29.51
N GLY A 305 5.20 -11.82 -30.19
CA GLY A 305 4.51 -11.37 -31.39
C GLY A 305 3.11 -10.81 -31.12
N LEU A 306 2.85 -10.29 -29.91
CA LEU A 306 1.57 -9.68 -29.59
C LEU A 306 1.43 -8.31 -30.27
N ASP A 307 0.30 -8.10 -30.94
CA ASP A 307 -0.11 -6.78 -31.39
C ASP A 307 -0.31 -5.86 -30.18
N GLN A 308 -0.08 -4.55 -30.37
CA GLN A 308 -0.24 -3.53 -29.31
C GLN A 308 0.53 -3.85 -28.02
N TRP A 309 1.67 -4.54 -28.10
CA TRP A 309 2.52 -4.88 -26.95
C TRP A 309 2.91 -3.67 -26.09
N LYS A 310 2.96 -2.46 -26.67
CA LYS A 310 3.23 -1.20 -25.96
C LYS A 310 2.12 -0.80 -24.99
N SER A 311 0.89 -1.25 -25.22
CA SER A 311 -0.24 -0.98 -24.33
C SER A 311 -0.31 -1.95 -23.14
N ILE A 312 0.48 -3.02 -23.15
CA ILE A 312 0.55 -3.99 -22.05
C ILE A 312 1.51 -3.46 -20.99
N ASN A 313 0.96 -3.07 -19.84
CA ASN A 313 1.67 -2.33 -18.79
C ASN A 313 1.89 -3.12 -17.49
N ASP A 314 1.31 -4.32 -17.37
CA ASP A 314 1.51 -5.17 -16.20
C ASP A 314 1.51 -6.67 -16.56
N MET A 315 2.07 -7.49 -15.67
CA MET A 315 2.26 -8.91 -15.93
C MET A 315 0.95 -9.70 -15.91
N ARG A 316 -0.09 -9.23 -15.20
CA ARG A 316 -1.40 -9.88 -15.27
C ARG A 316 -2.09 -9.61 -16.61
N ALA A 317 -1.94 -8.41 -17.17
CA ALA A 317 -2.39 -8.08 -18.52
C ALA A 317 -1.63 -8.91 -19.57
N LEU A 318 -0.30 -9.06 -19.42
CA LEU A 318 0.49 -9.95 -20.27
C LEU A 318 0.02 -11.40 -20.18
N MET A 319 -0.21 -11.92 -18.98
CA MET A 319 -0.71 -13.28 -18.76
C MET A 319 -2.04 -13.50 -19.50
N ARG A 320 -2.96 -12.53 -19.43
CA ARG A 320 -4.22 -12.57 -20.19
C ARG A 320 -3.99 -12.52 -21.70
N ALA A 321 -3.11 -11.65 -22.17
CA ALA A 321 -2.82 -11.49 -23.60
C ALA A 321 -2.16 -12.73 -24.21
N LEU A 322 -1.38 -13.47 -23.42
CA LEU A 322 -0.80 -14.76 -23.79
C LEU A 322 -1.74 -15.96 -23.58
N ALA A 323 -2.97 -15.72 -23.13
CA ALA A 323 -3.96 -16.75 -22.81
C ALA A 323 -3.44 -17.85 -21.86
N LEU A 324 -2.63 -17.46 -20.86
CA LEU A 324 -2.09 -18.37 -19.86
C LEU A 324 -3.13 -18.66 -18.76
N ALA A 325 -3.10 -19.88 -18.20
CA ALA A 325 -4.10 -20.31 -17.21
C ALA A 325 -3.81 -19.72 -15.82
N GLY A 326 -2.54 -19.50 -15.48
CA GLY A 326 -2.16 -18.90 -14.21
C GLY A 326 -0.77 -18.29 -14.21
N PRO A 327 -0.39 -17.63 -13.09
CA PRO A 327 0.91 -16.98 -12.97
C PRO A 327 2.08 -17.97 -13.03
N GLY A 328 1.88 -19.23 -12.62
CA GLY A 328 2.88 -20.29 -12.78
C GLY A 328 3.29 -20.53 -14.24
N ASP A 329 2.37 -20.38 -15.20
CA ASP A 329 2.66 -20.54 -16.62
C ASP A 329 3.48 -19.38 -17.19
N LEU A 330 3.41 -18.21 -16.56
CA LEU A 330 4.16 -17.03 -16.99
C LEU A 330 5.66 -17.23 -16.83
N ALA A 331 6.09 -18.08 -15.89
CA ALA A 331 7.50 -18.42 -15.70
C ALA A 331 8.11 -19.02 -16.98
N GLY A 332 7.38 -19.87 -17.70
CA GLY A 332 7.86 -20.42 -18.98
C GLY A 332 8.11 -19.33 -20.02
N SER A 333 7.21 -18.35 -20.13
CA SER A 333 7.37 -17.20 -21.03
C SER A 333 8.53 -16.30 -20.62
N VAL A 334 8.78 -16.12 -19.33
CA VAL A 334 9.92 -15.34 -18.82
C VAL A 334 11.24 -15.96 -19.27
N GLU A 335 11.42 -17.27 -19.07
CA GLU A 335 12.66 -17.96 -19.40
C GLU A 335 12.90 -18.04 -20.91
N ALA A 336 11.84 -18.15 -21.71
CA ALA A 336 11.95 -18.24 -23.17
C ALA A 336 12.31 -16.91 -23.84
N ASN A 337 11.95 -15.76 -23.23
CA ASN A 337 12.04 -14.46 -23.90
C ASN A 337 13.13 -13.53 -23.32
N LEU A 338 13.58 -13.77 -22.09
CA LEU A 338 14.52 -12.88 -21.38
C LEU A 338 15.87 -13.57 -21.13
N LYS A 339 16.98 -12.85 -21.33
CA LYS A 339 18.32 -13.34 -20.99
C LYS A 339 18.54 -13.34 -19.47
N GLU A 340 19.53 -14.11 -19.04
CA GLU A 340 20.05 -14.03 -17.68
C GLU A 340 20.93 -12.80 -17.49
N GLY A 341 20.94 -12.28 -16.27
CA GLY A 341 21.72 -11.11 -15.89
C GLY A 341 21.10 -9.78 -16.33
N PRO A 342 21.81 -8.68 -16.06
CA PRO A 342 21.29 -7.34 -16.29
C PRO A 342 21.25 -6.98 -17.78
N TYR A 343 20.27 -6.18 -18.14
CA TYR A 343 20.21 -5.44 -19.38
C TYR A 343 20.72 -4.01 -19.18
N THR A 344 21.54 -3.51 -20.09
CA THR A 344 21.82 -2.06 -20.19
C THR A 344 20.74 -1.35 -21.00
N VAL A 345 20.65 -0.02 -20.90
CA VAL A 345 19.76 0.78 -21.77
C VAL A 345 20.09 0.53 -23.25
N ALA A 346 21.38 0.56 -23.62
CA ALA A 346 21.80 0.34 -25.00
C ALA A 346 21.42 -1.04 -25.54
N GLU A 347 21.54 -2.10 -24.72
CA GLU A 347 21.08 -3.44 -25.12
C GLU A 347 19.56 -3.50 -25.33
N LEU A 348 18.78 -2.81 -24.50
CA LEU A 348 17.32 -2.81 -24.65
C LEU A 348 16.86 -2.03 -25.88
N GLU A 349 17.55 -0.93 -26.22
CA GLU A 349 17.23 -0.11 -27.39
C GLU A 349 17.75 -0.72 -28.70
N ASP A 350 18.61 -1.73 -28.64
CA ASP A 350 19.11 -2.45 -29.82
C ASP A 350 18.00 -3.20 -30.58
N ALA A 351 18.21 -3.40 -31.89
CA ALA A 351 17.28 -4.07 -32.79
C ALA A 351 16.94 -5.51 -32.35
N ALA A 352 17.83 -6.20 -31.63
CA ALA A 352 17.58 -7.53 -31.08
C ALA A 352 16.53 -7.54 -29.96
N GLU A 353 16.31 -6.41 -29.29
CA GLU A 353 15.36 -6.26 -28.18
C GLU A 353 14.20 -5.34 -28.58
N PHE A 354 14.17 -4.07 -28.15
CA PHE A 354 13.08 -3.14 -28.52
C PHE A 354 13.30 -2.44 -29.87
N GLY A 355 14.54 -2.21 -30.30
CA GLY A 355 14.84 -1.53 -31.57
C GLY A 355 14.34 -0.08 -31.65
N GLU A 356 14.06 0.54 -30.50
CA GLU A 356 13.61 1.92 -30.37
C GLU A 356 13.96 2.46 -28.98
N PRO A 357 14.02 3.79 -28.80
CA PRO A 357 14.34 4.38 -27.51
C PRO A 357 13.35 3.97 -26.41
N LEU A 358 13.84 3.71 -25.19
CA LEU A 358 12.99 3.30 -24.07
C LEU A 358 11.91 4.33 -23.72
N ALA A 359 12.16 5.61 -23.98
CA ALA A 359 11.15 6.66 -23.83
C ALA A 359 9.92 6.43 -24.72
N ALA A 360 10.11 5.89 -25.94
CA ALA A 360 9.02 5.53 -26.85
C ALA A 360 8.33 4.22 -26.43
N VAL A 361 9.11 3.24 -25.95
CA VAL A 361 8.59 1.99 -25.36
C VAL A 361 7.66 2.25 -24.18
N LEU A 362 7.99 3.24 -23.36
CA LEU A 362 7.27 3.57 -22.13
C LEU A 362 6.13 4.58 -22.34
N ALA A 363 5.95 5.15 -23.54
CA ALA A 363 5.05 6.29 -23.77
C ALA A 363 3.59 6.06 -23.35
N GLU A 364 3.11 4.82 -23.37
CA GLU A 364 1.75 4.43 -22.99
C GLU A 364 1.59 4.03 -21.50
N CYS A 365 2.60 4.32 -20.68
CA CYS A 365 2.58 4.01 -19.25
C CYS A 365 2.04 5.19 -18.44
N ALA A 366 1.12 4.92 -17.51
CA ALA A 366 0.50 5.96 -16.68
C ALA A 366 1.51 6.79 -15.87
N GLN A 367 2.62 6.19 -15.45
CA GLN A 367 3.68 6.81 -14.65
C GLN A 367 4.94 7.09 -15.48
N LEU A 368 4.76 7.54 -16.74
CA LEU A 368 5.82 7.76 -17.72
C LEU A 368 7.02 8.55 -17.17
N GLU A 369 6.78 9.68 -16.50
CA GLU A 369 7.87 10.55 -16.03
C GLU A 369 8.73 9.89 -14.94
N LEU A 370 8.11 9.10 -14.04
CA LEU A 370 8.85 8.32 -13.05
C LEU A 370 9.64 7.19 -13.69
N ALA A 371 9.08 6.52 -14.69
CA ALA A 371 9.78 5.47 -15.44
C ALA A 371 10.95 6.04 -16.25
N LYS A 372 10.80 7.23 -16.85
CA LYS A 372 11.89 7.97 -17.52
C LYS A 372 13.00 8.33 -16.55
N ALA A 373 12.67 8.80 -15.35
CA ALA A 373 13.67 9.10 -14.32
C ALA A 373 14.51 7.86 -13.95
N VAL A 374 13.87 6.69 -13.84
CA VAL A 374 14.59 5.41 -13.64
C VAL A 374 15.53 5.10 -14.80
N VAL A 375 15.08 5.26 -16.05
CA VAL A 375 15.90 4.99 -17.24
C VAL A 375 17.06 5.96 -17.37
N ALA A 376 16.86 7.22 -17.00
CA ALA A 376 17.87 8.26 -17.05
C ALA A 376 18.89 8.20 -15.88
N ALA A 377 18.69 7.33 -14.89
CA ALA A 377 19.60 7.19 -13.78
C ALA A 377 21.00 6.75 -14.25
N GLU A 378 22.05 7.35 -13.68
CA GLU A 378 23.43 7.04 -14.06
C GLU A 378 23.74 5.56 -13.87
N GLY A 379 24.27 4.92 -14.93
CA GLY A 379 24.60 3.50 -14.90
C GLY A 379 23.38 2.56 -14.80
N ALA A 380 22.19 3.01 -15.20
CA ALA A 380 20.98 2.20 -15.14
C ALA A 380 21.15 0.83 -15.84
N THR A 381 20.88 -0.21 -15.07
CA THR A 381 20.82 -1.61 -15.52
C THR A 381 19.57 -2.29 -14.99
N PHE A 382 19.03 -3.26 -15.72
CA PHE A 382 17.72 -3.84 -15.46
C PHE A 382 17.74 -5.36 -15.38
N GLU A 383 17.37 -5.90 -14.23
CA GLU A 383 17.32 -7.35 -13.96
C GLU A 383 15.96 -7.96 -14.39
N LEU A 384 15.65 -7.85 -15.69
CA LEU A 384 14.31 -8.14 -16.23
C LEU A 384 13.84 -9.58 -15.93
N ARG A 385 14.65 -10.59 -16.25
CA ARG A 385 14.28 -12.00 -16.04
C ARG A 385 14.09 -12.32 -14.57
N LYS A 386 15.01 -11.86 -13.71
CA LYS A 386 14.94 -12.07 -12.26
C LYS A 386 13.66 -11.45 -11.67
N ARG A 387 13.35 -10.21 -12.08
CA ARG A 387 12.15 -9.50 -11.64
C ARG A 387 10.88 -10.21 -12.09
N ALA A 388 10.79 -10.58 -13.36
CA ALA A 388 9.60 -11.24 -13.91
C ALA A 388 9.38 -12.64 -13.34
N ARG A 389 10.45 -13.41 -13.15
CA ARG A 389 10.39 -14.72 -12.48
C ARG A 389 9.91 -14.58 -11.03
N HIS A 390 10.42 -13.59 -10.28
CA HIS A 390 9.93 -13.30 -8.93
C HIS A 390 8.43 -13.04 -8.96
N VAL A 391 7.95 -12.15 -9.82
CA VAL A 391 6.52 -11.79 -9.90
C VAL A 391 5.65 -13.01 -10.22
N ALA A 392 6.01 -13.78 -11.24
CA ALA A 392 5.27 -14.98 -11.65
C ALA A 392 5.19 -16.02 -10.52
N THR A 393 6.34 -16.34 -9.91
CA THR A 393 6.40 -17.35 -8.86
C THR A 393 5.75 -16.89 -7.55
N GLU A 394 5.90 -15.62 -7.18
CA GLU A 394 5.26 -15.05 -6.01
C GLU A 394 3.74 -14.97 -6.16
N ALA A 395 3.25 -14.56 -7.33
CA ALA A 395 1.82 -14.56 -7.61
C ALA A 395 1.23 -15.97 -7.56
N GLN A 396 1.96 -17.00 -8.00
CA GLN A 396 1.53 -18.39 -7.84
C GLN A 396 1.47 -18.80 -6.36
N ARG A 397 2.47 -18.42 -5.55
CA ARG A 397 2.49 -18.71 -4.11
C ARG A 397 1.35 -18.06 -3.32
N VAL A 398 0.75 -16.97 -3.80
CA VAL A 398 -0.44 -16.37 -3.18
C VAL A 398 -1.70 -17.20 -3.47
N LEU A 399 -1.73 -17.89 -4.62
CA LEU A 399 -2.86 -18.73 -5.03
C LEU A 399 -2.83 -20.13 -4.41
N ASP A 400 -1.63 -20.70 -4.27
CA ASP A 400 -1.36 -21.96 -3.59
C ASP A 400 -1.67 -21.85 -2.08
#